data_AF-A0A8T5S1P8-F1
#
_entry.id   AF-A0A8T5S1P8-F1
#
_cell.length_a   1.000
_cell.length_b   1.000
_cell.length_c   1.000
_cell.angle_alpha   90.00
_cell.angle_beta   90.00
_cell.angle_gamma   90.00
#
_symmetry.space_group_name_H-M   'P 1'
#
loop_
_entity.id
_entity.type
_entity.pdbx_description
1 polymer ?
#
loop_
_entity_poly.entity_id
_entity_poly.type
_entity_poly.pdbx_seq_one_letter_code
_entity_poly.pdbx_strand_id
1 'polypeptide(L)'
;MSPIISISINESLKKFINKLVSKNQYENKSKLIRDALLRLMSDIESSNLETYGDIGSVAKRIVGNLIIVAPHDPNVQRRLNKIENKYKEQVVNKNQHFQGENLIIFMIFEGEIQEFQNLVVEINGIKEIKNFRYLIIN
;
A
#
# COMPACT_ATOMS: atom_id res chain seq x y z
N MET A 1 17.95 1.52 -26.78
CA MET A 1 17.76 0.08 -26.54
C MET A 1 17.61 -0.12 -25.04
N SER A 2 16.55 -0.80 -24.58
CA SER A 2 16.44 -1.17 -23.15
C SER A 2 17.28 -2.42 -22.87
N PRO A 3 17.90 -2.54 -21.68
CA PRO A 3 18.66 -3.73 -21.32
C PRO A 3 17.76 -4.97 -21.31
N ILE A 4 18.29 -6.10 -21.78
CA ILE A 4 17.61 -7.39 -21.75
C ILE A 4 18.18 -8.19 -20.58
N ILE A 5 17.30 -8.61 -19.67
CA ILE A 5 17.65 -9.43 -18.51
C ILE A 5 16.99 -10.79 -18.69
N SER A 6 17.79 -11.85 -18.58
CA SER A 6 17.33 -13.23 -18.56
C SER A 6 17.30 -13.74 -17.12
N ILE A 7 16.18 -14.34 -16.71
CA ILE A 7 16.00 -14.91 -15.38
C ILE A 7 15.55 -16.37 -15.46
N SER A 8 16.05 -17.18 -14.54
CA SER A 8 15.60 -18.56 -14.36
C SER A 8 14.46 -18.60 -13.36
N ILE A 9 13.33 -19.18 -13.75
CA ILE A 9 12.15 -19.34 -12.90
C ILE A 9 11.67 -20.79 -12.93
N ASN A 10 11.01 -21.23 -11.87
CA ASN A 10 10.44 -22.57 -11.83
C ASN A 10 9.21 -22.69 -12.76
N GLU A 11 8.88 -23.93 -13.12
CA GLU A 11 7.77 -24.21 -14.05
C GLU A 11 6.39 -23.82 -13.49
N SER A 12 6.20 -23.85 -12.17
CA SER A 12 4.95 -23.41 -11.53
C SER A 12 4.69 -21.92 -11.78
N LEU A 13 5.69 -21.08 -11.51
CA LEU A 13 5.64 -19.63 -11.72
C LEU A 13 5.49 -19.29 -13.20
N LYS A 14 6.18 -20.02 -14.08
CA LYS A 14 6.04 -19.88 -15.53
C LYS A 14 4.61 -20.16 -16.01
N LYS A 15 3.97 -21.22 -15.51
CA LYS A 15 2.55 -21.53 -15.80
C LYS A 15 1.62 -20.42 -15.31
N PHE A 16 1.88 -19.89 -14.12
CA PHE A 16 1.12 -18.77 -13.57
C PHE A 16 1.22 -17.50 -14.43
N ILE A 17 2.43 -17.09 -14.81
CA ILE A 17 2.66 -15.93 -15.70
C ILE A 17 1.94 -16.13 -17.04
N ASN A 18 2.06 -17.32 -17.64
CA ASN A 18 1.39 -17.62 -18.91
C ASN A 18 -0.14 -17.51 -18.80
N LYS A 19 -0.73 -17.95 -17.67
CA LYS A 19 -2.18 -17.86 -17.43
C LYS A 19 -2.68 -16.41 -17.33
N LEU A 20 -1.88 -15.52 -16.76
CA LEU A 20 -2.23 -14.10 -16.64
C LEU A 20 -2.19 -13.39 -18.00
N VAL A 21 -1.17 -13.70 -18.82
CA VAL A 21 -1.09 -13.18 -20.19
C VAL A 21 -2.21 -13.75 -21.07
N SER A 22 -2.49 -15.05 -20.99
CA SER A 22 -3.52 -15.69 -21.83
C SER A 22 -4.95 -15.24 -21.52
N LYS A 23 -5.19 -14.65 -20.34
CA LYS A 23 -6.48 -14.08 -19.95
C LYS A 23 -6.66 -12.62 -20.40
N ASN A 24 -5.81 -12.12 -21.30
CA ASN A 24 -5.78 -10.71 -21.75
C ASN A 24 -5.66 -9.68 -20.62
N GLN A 25 -5.17 -10.08 -19.45
CA GLN A 25 -4.92 -9.14 -18.35
C GLN A 25 -3.65 -8.32 -18.60
N TYR A 26 -2.75 -8.82 -19.45
CA TYR A 26 -1.49 -8.16 -19.83
C TYR A 26 -1.15 -8.46 -21.29
N GLU A 27 -0.62 -7.47 -22.01
CA GLU A 27 -0.26 -7.56 -23.43
C GLU A 27 0.84 -8.60 -23.69
N ASN A 28 1.82 -8.71 -22.80
CA ASN A 28 2.91 -9.69 -22.91
C ASN A 28 3.57 -9.95 -21.55
N LYS A 29 4.42 -10.98 -21.50
CA LYS A 29 5.14 -11.40 -20.28
C LYS A 29 6.08 -10.32 -19.76
N SER A 30 6.80 -9.62 -20.64
CA SER A 30 7.74 -8.57 -20.24
C SER A 30 7.04 -7.37 -19.60
N LYS A 31 5.85 -6.99 -20.08
CA LYS A 31 4.99 -5.96 -19.49
C LYS A 31 4.52 -6.37 -18.10
N LEU A 32 3.99 -7.60 -17.97
CA LEU A 32 3.58 -8.15 -16.68
C LEU A 32 4.72 -8.13 -15.66
N ILE A 33 5.90 -8.63 -16.04
CA ILE A 33 7.07 -8.67 -15.15
C ILE A 33 7.54 -7.26 -14.82
N ARG A 34 7.57 -6.34 -15.79
CA ARG A 34 7.94 -4.93 -15.54
C ARG A 34 6.98 -4.27 -14.55
N ASP A 35 5.68 -4.41 -14.74
CA ASP A 35 4.67 -3.81 -13.86
C ASP A 35 4.76 -4.41 -12.44
N ALA A 36 5.01 -5.72 -12.34
CA ALA A 36 5.23 -6.38 -11.06
C ALA A 36 6.51 -5.90 -10.37
N LEU A 37 7.61 -5.75 -11.10
CA LEU A 37 8.86 -5.21 -10.57
C LEU A 37 8.73 -3.74 -10.18
N LEU A 38 8.01 -2.92 -10.95
CA LEU A 38 7.76 -1.52 -10.61
C LEU A 38 6.91 -1.39 -9.35
N ARG A 39 5.86 -2.19 -9.20
CA ARG A 39 5.07 -2.24 -7.95
C ARG A 39 5.94 -2.67 -6.79
N LEU A 40 6.69 -3.75 -6.95
CA LEU A 40 7.60 -4.25 -5.93
C LEU A 40 8.66 -3.18 -5.57
N MET A 41 9.23 -2.47 -6.54
CA MET A 41 10.19 -1.41 -6.29
C MET A 41 9.56 -0.18 -5.63
N SER A 42 8.31 0.14 -5.95
CA SER A 42 7.57 1.21 -5.26
C SER A 42 7.33 0.83 -3.78
N ASP A 43 7.04 -0.45 -3.54
CA ASP A 43 6.91 -1.00 -2.18
C ASP A 43 8.28 -1.10 -1.47
N ILE A 44 9.36 -1.41 -2.21
CA ILE A 44 10.72 -1.58 -1.68
C ILE A 44 11.43 -0.25 -1.44
N GLU A 45 11.25 0.79 -2.27
CA GLU A 45 11.77 2.14 -1.99
C GLU A 45 11.13 2.71 -0.71
N SER A 46 9.93 2.23 -0.37
CA SER A 46 9.33 2.48 0.93
C SER A 46 10.07 1.71 2.04
N SER A 47 10.42 0.43 1.84
CA SER A 47 11.06 -0.40 2.87
C SER A 47 12.59 -0.27 3.01
N ASN A 48 13.31 0.21 1.99
CA ASN A 48 14.79 0.30 1.96
C ASN A 48 15.36 1.55 2.65
N LEU A 49 14.51 2.40 3.24
CA LEU A 49 14.96 3.53 4.04
C LEU A 49 15.69 3.12 5.34
N GLU A 50 15.65 1.84 5.72
CA GLU A 50 16.30 1.35 6.95
C GLU A 50 17.67 0.66 6.74
N THR A 51 18.18 0.50 5.50
CA THR A 51 19.35 -0.38 5.28
C THR A 51 20.56 0.21 4.56
N TYR A 52 20.69 1.53 4.45
CA TYR A 52 21.99 2.15 4.13
C TYR A 52 22.33 3.20 5.18
N GLY A 53 23.16 2.77 6.14
CA GLY A 53 23.83 3.67 7.06
C GLY A 53 24.69 4.69 6.29
N ASP A 54 24.75 5.90 6.86
CA ASP A 54 25.48 7.07 6.39
C ASP A 54 25.04 7.65 5.04
N ILE A 55 24.06 8.55 5.10
CA ILE A 55 24.15 9.98 4.74
C ILE A 55 22.73 10.54 4.89
N GLY A 56 22.50 11.29 5.97
CA GLY A 56 21.31 12.12 6.24
C GLY A 56 19.96 11.55 5.81
N SER A 57 19.20 10.99 6.75
CA SER A 57 17.79 10.67 6.54
C SER A 57 17.02 11.96 6.23
N VAL A 58 16.98 12.34 4.94
CA VAL A 58 16.08 13.38 4.47
C VAL A 58 14.69 12.81 4.71
N ALA A 59 14.02 13.33 5.72
CA ALA A 59 12.67 12.95 6.06
C ALA A 59 11.78 13.26 4.85
N LYS A 60 11.58 12.25 3.99
CA LYS A 60 10.82 12.41 2.76
C LYS A 60 9.36 12.53 3.15
N ARG A 61 8.84 13.76 3.02
CA ARG A 61 7.41 14.04 3.18
C ARG A 61 6.66 13.48 1.98
N ILE A 62 5.53 12.82 2.24
CA ILE A 62 4.67 12.22 1.22
C ILE A 62 3.22 12.63 1.46
N VAL A 63 2.41 12.55 0.39
CA VAL A 63 0.95 12.58 0.50
C VAL A 63 0.44 11.16 0.24
N GLY A 64 -0.37 10.63 1.15
CA GLY A 64 -0.95 9.30 1.06
C GLY A 64 -2.47 9.36 1.03
N ASN A 65 -3.09 8.63 0.11
CA ASN A 65 -4.52 8.34 0.13
C ASN A 65 -4.74 6.95 0.70
N LEU A 66 -5.59 6.85 1.72
CA LEU A 66 -5.97 5.59 2.35
C LEU A 66 -7.46 5.32 2.17
N ILE A 67 -7.79 4.07 1.88
CA ILE A 67 -9.16 3.56 1.77
C ILE A 67 -9.28 2.37 2.72
N ILE A 68 -10.11 2.52 3.74
CA ILE A 68 -10.34 1.52 4.79
C ILE A 68 -11.79 1.07 4.71
N VAL A 69 -12.03 -0.23 4.59
CA VAL A 69 -13.35 -0.85 4.67
C VAL A 69 -13.38 -1.74 5.91
N ALA A 70 -14.21 -1.36 6.87
CA ALA A 70 -14.38 -2.04 8.14
C ALA A 70 -15.85 -2.44 8.34
N PRO A 71 -16.16 -3.42 9.21
CA PRO A 71 -17.53 -3.64 9.65
C PRO A 71 -18.06 -2.41 10.40
N HIS A 72 -19.38 -2.21 10.36
CA HIS A 72 -20.08 -1.24 11.19
C HIS A 72 -20.14 -1.74 12.65
N ASP A 73 -18.97 -1.82 13.29
CA ASP A 73 -18.80 -2.24 14.69
C ASP A 73 -18.21 -1.08 15.51
N PRO A 74 -18.87 -0.65 16.61
CA PRO A 74 -18.36 0.39 17.50
C PRO A 74 -16.95 0.13 18.06
N ASN A 75 -16.56 -1.12 18.28
CA ASN A 75 -15.24 -1.47 18.81
C ASN A 75 -14.14 -1.23 17.77
N VAL A 76 -14.40 -1.61 16.52
CA VAL A 76 -13.50 -1.37 15.40
C VAL A 76 -13.36 0.13 15.14
N GLN A 77 -14.48 0.87 15.17
CA GLN A 77 -14.48 2.32 15.07
C GLN A 77 -13.64 3.00 16.16
N ARG A 78 -13.77 2.56 17.41
CA ARG A 78 -12.95 3.09 18.51
C ARG A 78 -11.46 2.84 18.30
N ARG A 79 -11.07 1.67 17.78
CA ARG A 79 -9.66 1.38 17.45
C ARG A 79 -9.16 2.30 16.33
N LEU A 80 -9.93 2.44 15.26
CA LEU A 80 -9.59 3.34 14.14
C LEU A 80 -9.47 4.80 14.59
N ASN A 81 -10.40 5.29 15.42
CA ASN A 81 -10.34 6.65 15.96
C ASN A 81 -9.13 6.86 16.90
N LYS A 82 -8.70 5.83 17.63
CA LYS A 82 -7.46 5.91 18.44
C LYS A 82 -6.22 6.07 17.57
N ILE A 83 -6.13 5.29 16.49
CA ILE A 83 -5.05 5.40 15.51
C ILE A 83 -5.09 6.79 14.88
N GLU A 84 -6.24 7.24 14.38
CA GLU A 84 -6.39 8.59 13.81
C GLU A 84 -5.96 9.69 14.78
N ASN A 85 -6.38 9.65 16.04
CA ASN A 85 -5.99 10.65 17.03
C ASN A 85 -4.47 10.68 17.27
N LYS A 86 -3.79 9.54 17.14
CA LYS A 86 -2.33 9.46 17.23
C LYS A 86 -1.64 10.19 16.07
N TYR A 87 -2.25 10.16 14.88
CA TYR A 87 -1.73 10.77 13.64
C TYR A 87 -2.50 12.04 13.23
N LYS A 88 -3.18 12.71 14.18
CA LYS A 88 -4.11 13.81 13.89
C LYS A 88 -3.46 14.98 13.14
N GLU A 89 -2.15 15.18 13.32
CA GLU A 89 -1.41 16.30 12.73
C GLU A 89 -1.06 16.03 11.27
N GLN A 90 -0.95 14.75 10.91
CA GLN A 90 -0.66 14.28 9.56
C GLN A 90 -1.94 13.96 8.77
N VAL A 91 -3.08 13.74 9.43
CA VAL A 91 -4.37 13.50 8.75
C VAL A 91 -4.94 14.83 8.27
N VAL A 92 -4.78 15.11 6.97
CA VAL A 92 -5.27 16.33 6.31
C VAL A 92 -6.78 16.29 6.10
N ASN A 93 -7.32 15.13 5.75
CA ASN A 93 -8.74 14.97 5.50
C ASN A 93 -9.19 13.55 5.85
N LYS A 94 -10.44 13.42 6.27
CA LYS A 94 -11.10 12.16 6.48
C LYS A 94 -12.58 12.26 6.12
N ASN A 95 -13.05 11.36 5.27
CA ASN A 95 -14.46 11.15 4.98
C ASN A 95 -14.88 9.75 5.41
N GLN A 96 -16.09 9.65 5.98
CA GLN A 96 -16.66 8.39 6.43
C GLN A 96 -18.04 8.19 5.83
N HIS A 97 -18.28 6.98 5.31
CA HIS A 97 -19.56 6.59 4.73
C HIS A 97 -20.00 5.26 5.33
N PHE A 98 -21.25 5.22 5.78
CA PHE A 98 -21.90 4.00 6.25
C PHE A 98 -22.71 3.40 5.11
N GLN A 99 -22.37 2.19 4.71
CA GLN A 99 -23.07 1.47 3.65
C GLN A 99 -23.46 0.07 4.16
N GLY A 100 -24.71 -0.06 4.59
CA GLY A 100 -25.21 -1.28 5.24
C GLY A 100 -24.40 -1.63 6.48
N GLU A 101 -23.82 -2.83 6.50
CA GLU A 101 -22.96 -3.32 7.59
C GLU A 101 -21.49 -2.89 7.46
N ASN A 102 -21.18 -1.95 6.56
CA ASN A 102 -19.81 -1.49 6.32
C ASN A 102 -19.65 -0.02 6.69
N LEU A 103 -18.51 0.27 7.29
CA LEU A 103 -17.91 1.60 7.40
C LEU A 103 -16.80 1.71 6.36
N ILE A 104 -16.91 2.69 5.48
CA ILE A 104 -15.89 3.04 4.49
C ILE A 104 -15.27 4.37 4.91
N ILE A 105 -13.94 4.39 5.07
CA ILE A 105 -13.19 5.57 5.43
C ILE A 105 -12.22 5.90 4.29
N PHE A 106 -12.29 7.13 3.80
CA PHE A 106 -11.28 7.74 2.96
C PHE A 106 -10.48 8.70 3.81
N MET A 107 -9.15 8.60 3.77
CA MET A 107 -8.26 9.43 4.58
C MET A 107 -7.10 9.93 3.72
N ILE A 108 -6.79 11.22 3.85
CA ILE A 108 -5.60 11.84 3.26
C ILE A 108 -4.61 12.06 4.39
N PHE A 109 -3.41 11.53 4.22
CA PHE A 109 -2.28 11.70 5.11
C PHE A 109 -1.22 12.56 4.43
N GLU A 110 -0.62 13.49 5.16
CA GLU A 110 0.58 14.22 4.74
C GLU A 110 1.58 14.24 5.89
N GLY A 111 2.76 13.68 5.66
CA GLY A 111 3.76 13.56 6.73
C GLY A 111 4.97 12.79 6.27
N GLU A 112 5.81 12.40 7.23
CA GLU A 112 7.00 11.60 6.91
C GLU A 112 6.62 10.19 6.50
N ILE A 113 7.37 9.62 5.55
CA ILE A 113 7.13 8.26 5.06
C ILE A 113 7.15 7.21 6.18
N GLN A 114 8.00 7.37 7.21
CA GLN A 114 8.03 6.45 8.35
C GLN A 114 6.74 6.50 9.17
N GLU A 115 6.19 7.69 9.39
CA GLU A 115 4.94 7.87 10.11
C GLU A 115 3.76 7.26 9.34
N PHE A 116 3.75 7.45 8.02
CA PHE A 116 2.76 6.82 7.13
C PHE A 116 2.83 5.29 7.19
N GLN A 117 4.03 4.71 7.17
CA GLN A 117 4.22 3.26 7.28
C GLN A 117 3.71 2.73 8.62
N ASN A 118 4.02 3.43 9.72
CA ASN A 118 3.53 3.07 11.05
C ASN A 118 1.99 3.10 11.09
N LEU A 119 1.36 4.13 10.52
CA LEU A 119 -0.09 4.24 10.37
C LEU A 119 -0.66 3.03 9.59
N VAL A 120 -0.05 2.69 8.46
CA VAL A 120 -0.45 1.55 7.61
C VAL A 120 -0.38 0.23 8.38
N VAL A 121 0.71 -0.01 9.12
CA VAL A 121 0.88 -1.22 9.93
C VAL A 121 -0.15 -1.30 11.05
N GLU A 122 -0.41 -0.20 11.76
CA GLU A 122 -1.40 -0.16 12.84
C GLU A 122 -2.82 -0.44 12.33
N ILE A 123 -3.19 0.13 11.18
CA ILE A 123 -4.48 -0.14 10.55
C ILE A 123 -4.55 -1.62 10.14
N ASN A 124 -3.55 -2.14 9.41
CA ASN A 124 -3.51 -3.55 9.01
C ASN A 124 -3.52 -4.53 10.20
N GLY A 125 -3.07 -4.09 11.38
CA GLY A 125 -3.11 -4.87 12.62
C GLY A 125 -4.52 -5.15 13.16
N ILE A 126 -5.54 -4.41 12.70
CA ILE A 126 -6.94 -4.63 13.07
C ILE A 126 -7.51 -5.79 12.23
N LYS A 127 -7.62 -6.97 12.86
CA LYS A 127 -8.07 -8.22 12.21
C LYS A 127 -9.44 -8.12 11.55
N GLU A 128 -10.31 -7.25 12.06
CA GLU A 128 -11.69 -7.08 11.60
C GLU A 128 -11.80 -6.23 10.32
N ILE A 129 -10.73 -5.57 9.88
CA ILE A 129 -10.74 -4.80 8.62
C ILE A 129 -10.96 -5.74 7.44
N LYS A 130 -11.97 -5.42 6.61
CA LYS A 130 -12.35 -6.21 5.44
C LYS A 130 -11.46 -5.91 4.24
N ASN A 131 -11.05 -4.66 4.07
CA ASN A 131 -10.19 -4.23 2.98
C ASN A 131 -9.44 -2.97 3.38
N PHE A 132 -8.15 -2.92 3.08
CA PHE A 132 -7.33 -1.73 3.28
C PHE A 132 -6.44 -1.55 2.07
N ARG A 133 -6.48 -0.34 1.50
CA ARG A 133 -5.66 0.05 0.36
C ARG A 133 -5.12 1.43 0.61
N TYR A 134 -3.92 1.67 0.11
CA TYR A 134 -3.34 3.00 0.13
C TYR A 134 -2.57 3.26 -1.16
N LEU A 135 -2.38 4.54 -1.46
CA LEU A 135 -1.62 5.05 -2.58
C LEU A 135 -0.75 6.20 -2.07
N ILE A 136 0.54 6.12 -2.33
CA ILE A 136 1.47 7.23 -2.10
C ILE A 136 1.50 8.08 -3.36
N ILE A 137 1.27 9.37 -3.20
CA ILE A 137 1.33 10.40 -4.23
C ILE A 137 2.58 11.23 -3.92
N ASN A 138 3.59 11.14 -4.80
CA ASN A 138 4.75 12.04 -4.80
C ASN A 138 4.46 13.25 -5.68
#